data_AF-A0A8S9I5C8-F1
#
_entry.id   AF-A0A8S9I5C8-F1
#
_cell.length_a   1.000
_cell.length_b   1.000
_cell.length_c   1.000
_cell.angle_alpha   90.00
_cell.angle_beta   90.00
_cell.angle_gamma   90.00
#
_symmetry.space_group_name_H-M   'P 1'
#
loop_
_entity.id
_entity.type
_entity.pdbx_description
1 polymer ?
#
loop_
_entity_poly.entity_id
_entity_poly.type
_entity_poly.pdbx_seq_one_letter_code
_entity_poly.pdbx_strand_id
1 'polypeptide(L)'
;MKRIWDAVKGQVQTEFADIASAEETNIYTNGGKGHLCVDYTCMKWLSLERKKKRKLGTSILVLGTGGGDVLALDVASGQLKWRINDCHPGGVNAVSSSAKASCIYSG
;
A
#
# COMPACT_ATOMS: atom_id res chain seq x y z
N MET A 1 -1.64 -10.02 6.80
CA MET A 1 -0.49 -10.59 6.08
C MET A 1 -0.63 -10.28 4.59
N LYS A 2 0.37 -9.66 3.94
CA LYS A 2 0.34 -9.35 2.50
C LYS A 2 1.40 -10.15 1.76
N ARG A 3 1.07 -10.64 0.57
CA ARG A 3 1.95 -11.50 -0.23
C ARG A 3 1.91 -11.10 -1.70
N ILE A 4 3.07 -11.09 -2.35
CA ILE A 4 3.21 -11.03 -3.81
C ILE A 4 3.49 -12.44 -4.30
N TRP A 5 2.69 -12.89 -5.27
CA TRP A 5 2.77 -14.23 -5.83
C TRP A 5 3.29 -14.18 -7.27
N ASP A 6 4.19 -15.11 -7.59
CA ASP A 6 4.54 -15.45 -8.95
C ASP A 6 3.43 -16.35 -9.52
N ALA A 7 2.59 -15.80 -10.39
CA ALA A 7 1.48 -16.54 -10.98
C ALA A 7 1.95 -17.65 -11.95
N VAL A 8 3.16 -17.54 -12.52
CA VAL A 8 3.70 -18.52 -13.48
C VAL A 8 4.29 -19.72 -12.72
N LYS A 9 4.99 -19.46 -11.61
CA LYS A 9 5.64 -20.50 -10.80
C LYS A 9 4.77 -21.04 -9.68
N GLY A 10 3.68 -20.36 -9.33
CA GLY A 10 2.81 -20.72 -8.22
C GLY A 10 3.46 -20.55 -6.85
N GLN A 11 4.47 -19.68 -6.73
CA GLN A 11 5.25 -19.49 -5.50
C GLN A 11 5.15 -18.05 -5.00
N VAL A 12 5.30 -17.84 -3.69
CA VAL A 12 5.37 -16.50 -3.10
C VAL A 12 6.72 -15.87 -3.44
N GLN A 13 6.71 -14.69 -4.06
CA GLN A 13 7.92 -13.91 -4.30
C GLN A 13 8.32 -13.09 -3.07
N THR A 14 7.35 -12.50 -2.39
CA THR A 14 7.61 -11.60 -1.27
C THR A 14 6.46 -11.64 -0.26
N GLU A 15 6.82 -11.70 1.02
CA GLU A 15 5.88 -11.60 2.13
C GLU A 15 6.19 -10.33 2.92
N PHE A 16 5.15 -9.54 3.19
CA PHE A 16 5.28 -8.33 4.01
C PHE A 16 4.62 -8.55 5.37
N ALA A 17 5.40 -8.33 6.43
CA ALA A 17 4.88 -8.19 7.78
C ALA A 17 4.03 -6.91 7.90
N ASP A 18 3.13 -6.87 8.87
CA ASP A 18 2.20 -5.74 9.03
C ASP A 18 2.98 -4.44 9.24
N ILE A 19 2.65 -3.40 8.48
CA ILE A 19 3.35 -2.09 8.50
C ILE A 19 2.90 -1.25 9.71
N ALA A 20 1.99 -1.79 10.53
CA ALA A 20 1.41 -1.15 11.70
C ALA A 20 2.40 -0.92 12.87
N SER A 21 3.69 -1.22 12.74
CA SER A 21 4.67 -1.11 13.83
C SER A 21 5.77 -0.07 13.58
N ALA A 22 5.41 1.10 13.08
CA ALA A 22 6.29 2.28 13.14
C ALA A 22 5.45 3.55 13.11
N GLU A 23 4.76 3.81 14.24
CA GLU A 23 4.46 5.12 14.83
C GLU A 23 3.25 4.95 15.76
N GLU A 24 3.55 4.91 17.06
CA GLU A 24 2.56 4.90 18.12
C GLU A 24 1.68 6.16 18.08
N THR A 25 0.47 6.02 18.60
CA THR A 25 -0.51 7.07 18.96
C THR A 25 -1.44 7.56 17.85
N ASN A 26 -2.48 6.77 17.56
CA ASN A 26 -3.83 7.31 17.68
C ASN A 26 -4.76 6.26 18.27
N ILE A 27 -4.95 6.41 19.59
CA ILE A 27 -5.80 5.62 20.46
C ILE A 27 -7.25 6.01 20.15
N TYR A 28 -7.84 5.48 19.09
CA TYR A 28 -9.29 5.55 18.87
C TYR A 28 -9.87 4.28 18.25
N THR A 29 -9.51 3.11 18.78
CA THR A 29 -10.46 1.97 18.84
C THR A 29 -10.20 1.19 20.12
N ASN A 30 -11.12 1.31 21.05
CA ASN A 30 -11.14 0.55 22.29
C ASN A 30 -11.62 -0.87 21.94
N GLY A 31 -10.74 -1.88 21.99
CA GLY A 31 -11.15 -3.25 21.74
C GLY A 31 -10.06 -4.26 21.40
N GLY A 32 -9.18 -4.57 22.37
CA GLY A 32 -8.58 -5.90 22.48
C GLY A 32 -7.33 -6.18 21.65
N LYS A 33 -6.30 -6.70 22.33
CA LYS A 33 -5.20 -7.46 21.74
C LYS A 33 -5.79 -8.69 21.03
N GLY A 34 -6.10 -8.56 19.75
CA GLY A 34 -6.62 -9.64 18.93
C GLY A 34 -6.41 -9.33 17.46
N HIS A 35 -5.48 -10.04 16.82
CA HIS A 35 -5.34 -10.18 15.37
C HIS A 35 -5.66 -8.93 14.52
N LEU A 36 -5.04 -7.79 14.84
CA LEU A 36 -5.29 -6.52 14.15
C LEU A 36 -4.60 -6.50 12.78
N CYS A 37 -5.22 -7.12 11.76
CA CYS A 37 -4.85 -6.79 10.39
C CYS A 37 -5.52 -5.48 10.02
N VAL A 38 -4.74 -4.56 9.45
CA VAL A 38 -5.29 -3.34 8.85
C VAL A 38 -6.29 -3.73 7.75
N ASP A 39 -7.42 -3.03 7.69
CA ASP A 39 -8.54 -3.27 6.79
C ASP A 39 -8.28 -2.72 5.38
N TYR A 40 -7.30 -3.29 4.69
CA TYR A 40 -7.03 -2.88 3.31
C TYR A 40 -8.22 -3.20 2.39
N THR A 41 -8.81 -2.15 1.82
CA THR A 41 -10.04 -2.20 1.02
C THR A 41 -9.76 -2.20 -0.49
N CYS A 42 -8.71 -1.52 -0.93
CA CYS A 42 -8.35 -1.41 -2.34
C CYS A 42 -6.83 -1.32 -2.54
N MET A 43 -6.37 -1.66 -3.74
CA MET A 43 -4.95 -1.62 -4.10
C MET A 43 -4.70 -1.30 -5.57
N LYS A 44 -3.58 -0.63 -5.86
CA LYS A 44 -3.10 -0.35 -7.21
C LYS A 44 -1.59 -0.48 -7.32
N TRP A 45 -1.14 -1.34 -8.23
CA TRP A 45 0.27 -1.43 -8.61
C TRP A 45 0.64 -0.39 -9.67
N LEU A 46 1.76 0.31 -9.48
CA LEU A 46 2.29 1.30 -10.41
C LEU A 46 3.74 0.96 -10.76
N SER A 47 4.02 0.78 -12.04
CA SER A 47 5.39 0.70 -12.56
C SER A 47 5.84 2.10 -12.97
N LEU A 48 6.80 2.68 -12.26
CA LEU A 48 7.44 3.94 -12.68
C LEU A 48 8.61 3.62 -13.60
N GLU A 49 8.32 3.61 -14.90
CA GLU A 49 9.36 3.59 -15.91
C GLU A 49 10.15 4.90 -15.90
N ARG A 50 11.42 4.84 -15.54
CA ARG A 50 12.36 5.94 -15.81
C ARG A 50 12.97 5.71 -17.18
N LYS A 51 12.83 6.69 -18.08
CA LYS A 51 13.47 6.75 -19.42
C LYS A 51 15.01 6.67 -19.42
N LYS A 52 15.70 6.39 -18.30
CA LYS A 52 17.17 6.36 -18.22
C LYS A 52 17.65 4.92 -17.92
N LYS A 53 18.36 4.32 -18.89
CA LYS A 53 18.84 2.93 -19.01
C LYS A 53 19.64 2.30 -17.82
N ARG A 54 19.75 2.94 -16.64
CA ARG A 54 20.71 2.52 -15.59
C ARG A 54 20.11 2.32 -14.18
N LYS A 55 18.79 2.38 -13.99
CA LYS A 55 18.16 2.02 -12.70
C LYS A 55 17.05 1.00 -12.96
N LEU A 56 16.97 -0.05 -12.12
CA LEU A 56 15.80 -0.94 -12.11
C LEU A 56 14.54 -0.06 -12.02
N GLY A 57 13.51 -0.40 -12.81
CA GLY A 57 12.22 0.27 -12.73
C GLY A 57 11.72 0.27 -11.29
N THR A 58 11.28 1.43 -10.81
CA THR A 58 10.76 1.54 -9.44
C THR A 58 9.28 1.18 -9.47
N SER A 59 8.88 0.15 -8.73
CA SER A 59 7.47 -0.21 -8.60
C SER A 59 6.95 0.24 -7.25
N ILE A 60 5.74 0.79 -7.24
CA ILE A 60 5.06 1.27 -6.04
C ILE A 60 3.71 0.56 -5.94
N LEU A 61 3.35 0.10 -4.74
CA LEU A 61 2.04 -0.43 -4.43
C LEU A 61 1.28 0.59 -3.58
N VAL A 62 0.18 1.12 -4.12
CA VAL A 62 -0.73 2.02 -3.40
C VAL A 62 -1.85 1.20 -2.77
N LEU A 63 -2.18 1.46 -1.51
CA LEU A 63 -3.24 0.79 -0.76
C LEU A 63 -4.16 1.83 -0.12
N GLY A 64 -5.47 1.54 -0.13
CA GLY A 64 -6.47 2.22 0.69
C GLY A 64 -6.86 1.38 1.89
N THR A 65 -7.32 2.02 2.97
CA THR A 65 -7.82 1.38 4.19
C THR A 65 -9.28 1.79 4.44
N GLY A 66 -10.03 0.99 5.19
CA GLY A 66 -11.38 1.35 5.62
C GLY A 66 -11.39 2.47 6.68
N GLY A 67 -10.25 2.72 7.33
CA GLY A 67 -10.01 3.90 8.17
C GLY A 67 -9.82 5.22 7.41
N GLY A 68 -9.77 5.21 6.08
CA GLY A 68 -9.67 6.44 5.25
C GLY A 68 -8.23 6.82 4.86
N ASP A 69 -7.24 6.01 5.23
CA ASP A 69 -5.84 6.27 4.86
C ASP A 69 -5.50 5.75 3.47
N VAL A 70 -4.62 6.47 2.79
CA VAL A 70 -3.96 6.03 1.55
C VAL A 70 -2.46 5.98 1.77
N LEU A 71 -1.84 4.83 1.49
CA LEU A 71 -0.39 4.61 1.67
C LEU A 71 0.25 4.06 0.40
N ALA A 72 1.54 4.34 0.25
CA ALA A 72 2.35 3.77 -0.82
C ALA A 72 3.58 3.06 -0.31
N LEU A 73 3.80 1.87 -0.85
CA LEU A 73 4.92 0.99 -0.51
C LEU A 73 5.87 0.87 -1.70
N ASP A 74 7.15 0.90 -1.42
CA ASP A 74 8.16 0.48 -2.38
C ASP A 74 8.15 -1.04 -2.45
N VAL A 75 7.86 -1.59 -3.63
CA VAL A 75 7.68 -3.03 -3.80
C VAL A 75 8.96 -3.81 -3.51
N ALA A 76 10.11 -3.30 -3.97
CA ALA A 76 11.36 -4.03 -3.91
C ALA A 76 11.89 -4.14 -2.48
N SER A 77 11.71 -3.09 -1.68
CA SER A 77 12.15 -3.05 -0.28
C SER A 77 11.04 -3.39 0.73
N GLY A 78 9.77 -3.38 0.31
CA GLY A 78 8.62 -3.50 1.21
C GLY A 78 8.39 -2.30 2.13
N GLN A 79 9.18 -1.23 1.98
CA GLN A 79 9.12 -0.09 2.89
C GLN A 79 8.02 0.90 2.52
N LEU A 80 7.45 1.54 3.54
CA LEU A 80 6.53 2.66 3.38
C LEU A 80 7.27 3.86 2.78
N LYS A 81 6.78 4.36 1.64
CA LYS A 81 7.29 5.59 1.00
C LYS A 81 6.58 6.82 1.54
N TRP A 82 5.27 6.74 1.68
CA TRP A 82 4.43 7.81 2.20
C TRP A 82 3.06 7.27 2.64
N ARG A 83 2.39 8.04 3.50
CA ARG A 83 1.01 7.82 3.96
C ARG A 83 0.30 9.16 4.04
N ILE A 84 -0.96 9.18 3.63
CA ILE A 84 -1.91 10.27 3.86
C ILE A 84 -2.96 9.70 4.80
N ASN A 85 -3.11 10.33 5.96
CA ASN A 85 -4.03 9.87 6.99
C ASN A 85 -5.41 10.49 6.81
N ASP A 86 -6.46 9.69 7.02
CA ASP A 86 -7.87 10.11 7.09
C ASP A 86 -8.28 11.09 5.98
N CYS A 87 -7.90 10.79 4.73
CA CYS A 87 -8.24 11.65 3.59
C CYS A 87 -9.63 11.34 3.00
N HIS A 88 -10.25 10.23 3.43
CA HIS A 88 -11.60 9.82 3.03
C HIS A 88 -12.42 9.41 4.25
N PRO A 89 -13.24 10.33 4.80
CA PRO A 89 -14.18 10.01 5.86
C PRO A 89 -15.15 8.92 5.40
N GLY A 90 -15.10 7.75 6.02
CA GLY A 90 -15.88 6.57 5.61
C GLY A 90 -15.08 5.48 4.88
N GLY A 91 -13.77 5.66 4.72
CA GLY A 91 -12.87 4.68 4.14
C GLY A 91 -12.58 4.94 2.66
N VAL A 92 -11.51 4.32 2.17
CA VAL A 92 -11.11 4.40 0.77
C VAL A 92 -11.67 3.18 0.05
N ASN A 93 -12.46 3.34 -1.00
CA ASN A 93 -13.06 2.22 -1.74
C ASN A 93 -12.35 1.93 -3.07
N ALA A 94 -11.68 2.93 -3.65
CA ALA A 94 -10.98 2.83 -4.91
C ALA A 94 -9.70 3.67 -4.94
N VAL A 95 -8.69 3.14 -5.62
CA VAL A 95 -7.47 3.87 -5.98
C VAL A 95 -7.17 3.70 -7.47
N SER A 96 -6.87 4.80 -8.15
CA SER A 96 -6.54 4.83 -9.57
C SER A 96 -5.37 5.76 -9.84
N SER A 97 -4.78 5.69 -11.02
CA SER A 97 -3.62 6.50 -11.41
C SER A 97 -3.78 7.03 -12.83
N SER A 98 -3.18 8.18 -13.10
CA SER A 98 -3.05 8.67 -14.48
C SER A 98 -2.23 7.69 -15.33
N ALA A 99 -2.40 7.73 -16.66
CA ALA A 99 -1.66 6.86 -17.57
C ALA A 99 -0.13 7.00 -17.46
N LYS A 100 0.36 8.17 -17.03
CA LYS A 100 1.78 8.44 -16.80
C LYS A 100 2.22 8.20 -15.35
N ALA A 101 1.34 7.66 -14.50
CA ALA A 101 1.54 7.47 -13.06
C ALA A 101 2.02 8.75 -12.34
N SER A 102 1.68 9.93 -12.87
CA SER A 102 2.05 11.23 -12.31
C SER A 102 1.09 11.71 -11.21
N CYS A 103 -0.13 11.17 -11.21
CA CYS A 103 -1.20 11.51 -10.27
C CYS A 103 -1.88 10.22 -9.81
N ILE A 104 -2.26 10.19 -8.54
CA ILE A 104 -3.05 9.13 -7.92
C ILE A 104 -4.37 9.75 -7.49
N TYR A 105 -5.47 9.05 -7.77
CA TYR A 105 -6.82 9.40 -7.37
C TYR A 105 -7.31 8.35 -6.39
N SER A 106 -8.03 8.80 -5.36
CA SER A 106 -8.61 7.94 -4.33
C SER A 106 -10.01 8.43 -3.99
N GLY A 107 -10.88 7.53 -3.57
CA GLY A 107 -12.25 7.79 -3.14
C GLY A 107 -12.90 6.51 -2.64
#